data_AF-A0A8W8N7R7-F1
#
_entry.id   AF-A0A8W8N7R7-F1
#
_cell.length_a   1.000
_cell.length_b   1.000
_cell.length_c   1.000
_cell.angle_alpha   90.00
_cell.angle_beta   90.00
_cell.angle_gamma   90.00
#
_symmetry.space_group_name_H-M   'P 1'
#
loop_
_entity.id
_entity.type
_entity.pdbx_description
1 polymer ?
#
loop_
_entity_poly.entity_id
_entity_poly.type
_entity_poly.pdbx_seq_one_letter_code
_entity_poly.pdbx_strand_id
1 'polypeptide(L)'
;VLLHVSTAYCNCNVKYIDEKVYEPPLAPHKLLDACEWMDGDVLNTLTPKMIGNRPNTYTYTKAIAEYLLYQNKEELPVVIFRPSIVGASWNEPVPGWVDNYNGPTGLLAAIGNGLLRVMKGDFYGTSDIIPVDIASNMMIAVAWDNVVYKSDELKVYHCTTGQMNKFTWGQMERMSHECFMKNPVNTVARIPNPRFTKSYVWHEVCVLFDHVLPAYLMDMMMWVSGKRPIFVKIQDKLRKAVGSLDYFTQNEWVFSNKNLDDLLNKMTPEDRKTFNFNVKSIHWPTYMESYCLGIKRFVLREELSELSKARQTLKRLQRINFAVNVFLFIAVWRLLINRVAVARTLWNFLLGWAIRIFKRMPKVAKSS
;
A
#
# COMPACT_ATOMS: atom_id res chain seq x y z
N VAL A 1 25.63 4.49 22.46
CA VAL A 1 24.62 5.39 21.84
C VAL A 1 23.26 4.72 21.94
N LEU A 2 22.24 5.47 22.34
CA LEU A 2 20.84 5.04 22.27
C LEU A 2 20.25 5.56 20.96
N LEU A 3 20.04 4.69 19.97
CA LEU A 3 19.32 5.04 18.76
C LEU A 3 17.83 4.74 18.95
N HIS A 4 17.01 5.79 19.02
CA HIS A 4 15.57 5.65 19.13
C HIS A 4 14.92 5.60 17.76
N VAL A 5 14.28 4.47 17.43
CA VAL A 5 13.50 4.32 16.19
C VAL A 5 12.09 4.85 16.41
N SER A 6 11.81 5.98 15.78
CA SER A 6 10.50 6.63 15.75
C SER A 6 9.81 6.35 14.41
N THR A 7 9.20 7.35 13.79
CA THR A 7 8.59 7.30 12.47
C THR A 7 8.60 8.69 11.85
N ALA A 8 8.78 8.78 10.53
CA ALA A 8 8.68 10.05 9.80
C ALA A 8 7.33 10.74 10.04
N TYR A 9 6.27 9.97 10.31
CA TYR A 9 4.91 10.49 10.47
C TYR A 9 4.54 10.91 11.90
N CYS A 10 5.47 10.94 12.84
CA CYS A 10 5.19 11.35 14.23
C CYS A 10 4.66 12.80 14.30
N ASN A 11 5.06 13.63 13.33
CA ASN A 11 4.62 15.02 13.17
C ASN A 11 3.75 15.22 11.91
N CYS A 12 2.96 14.22 11.53
CA CYS A 12 2.10 14.26 10.35
C CYS A 12 0.97 15.33 10.38
N ASN A 13 0.78 16.01 11.50
CA ASN A 13 -0.14 17.15 11.65
C ASN A 13 0.37 18.43 10.95
N VAL A 14 1.63 18.49 10.54
CA VAL A 14 2.21 19.59 9.76
C VAL A 14 2.73 19.05 8.42
N LYS A 15 2.68 19.87 7.36
CA LYS A 15 3.05 19.45 6.00
C LYS A 15 4.57 19.35 5.78
N TYR A 16 5.32 20.31 6.32
CA TYR A 16 6.77 20.39 6.22
C TYR A 16 7.39 19.93 7.54
N ILE A 17 8.19 18.88 7.49
CA ILE A 17 8.73 18.20 8.67
C ILE A 17 10.26 18.29 8.63
N ASP A 18 10.81 19.05 9.56
CA ASP A 18 12.23 19.27 9.77
C ASP A 18 12.84 18.17 10.62
N GLU A 19 14.16 18.01 10.49
CA GLU A 19 14.98 17.10 11.30
C GLU A 19 15.25 17.70 12.70
N LYS A 20 14.17 17.90 13.46
CA LYS A 20 14.17 18.38 14.84
C LYS A 20 13.12 17.69 15.68
N VAL A 21 13.28 17.75 17.00
CA VAL A 21 12.24 17.35 17.96
C VAL A 21 11.23 18.50 18.07
N TYR A 22 9.95 18.16 17.96
CA TYR A 22 8.86 19.12 18.07
C TYR A 22 8.33 19.10 19.49
N GLU A 23 8.08 20.28 20.07
CA GLU A 23 7.50 20.38 21.39
C GLU A 23 6.02 19.93 21.36
N PRO A 24 5.62 18.96 22.21
CA PRO A 24 4.25 18.52 22.28
C PRO A 24 3.38 19.52 23.05
N PRO A 25 2.06 19.55 22.78
CA PRO A 25 1.13 20.44 23.48
C PRO A 25 0.97 20.08 24.97
N LEU A 26 1.27 18.84 25.34
CA LEU A 26 1.23 18.33 26.71
C LEU A 26 2.59 17.71 27.06
N ALA A 27 3.14 18.08 28.22
CA ALA A 27 4.39 17.51 28.70
C ALA A 27 4.26 16.00 28.96
N PRO A 28 5.27 15.17 28.62
CA PRO A 28 5.18 13.71 28.74
C PRO A 28 4.81 13.20 30.13
N HIS A 29 5.35 13.80 31.21
CA HIS A 29 5.05 13.38 32.59
C HIS A 29 3.56 13.52 32.93
N LYS A 30 2.91 14.62 32.51
CA LYS A 30 1.47 14.81 32.74
C LYS A 30 0.62 13.78 32.01
N LEU A 31 1.09 13.32 30.85
CA LEU A 31 0.44 12.25 30.11
C LEU A 31 0.57 10.91 30.83
N LEU A 32 1.76 10.60 31.37
CA LEU A 32 2.00 9.40 32.15
C LEU A 32 1.14 9.40 33.41
N ASP A 33 1.15 10.50 34.17
CA ASP A 33 0.29 10.67 35.36
C ASP A 33 -1.17 10.40 34.98
N ALA A 34 -1.67 11.02 33.91
CA ALA A 34 -3.04 10.83 33.43
C ALA A 34 -3.37 9.36 33.12
N CYS A 35 -2.46 8.64 32.47
CA CYS A 35 -2.64 7.22 32.17
C CYS A 35 -2.58 6.31 33.40
N GLU A 36 -1.90 6.74 34.47
CA GLU A 36 -1.81 5.97 35.72
C GLU A 36 -3.03 6.14 36.62
N TRP A 37 -3.58 7.36 36.70
CA TRP A 37 -4.69 7.65 37.61
C TRP A 37 -6.08 7.50 36.98
N MET A 38 -6.23 7.72 35.67
CA MET A 38 -7.53 7.60 34.99
C MET A 38 -7.87 6.15 34.67
N ASP A 39 -9.14 5.78 34.79
CA ASP A 39 -9.62 4.54 34.22
C ASP A 39 -9.65 4.58 32.68
N GLY A 40 -9.73 3.40 32.06
CA GLY A 40 -9.67 3.26 30.61
C GLY A 40 -10.82 3.94 29.86
N ASP A 41 -12.02 4.05 30.46
CA ASP A 41 -13.18 4.65 29.80
C ASP A 41 -13.06 6.17 29.75
N VAL A 42 -12.59 6.78 30.85
CA VAL A 42 -12.26 8.21 30.89
C VAL A 42 -11.14 8.52 29.90
N LEU A 43 -10.07 7.72 29.86
CA LEU A 43 -8.95 7.93 28.94
C LEU A 43 -9.38 7.81 27.47
N ASN A 44 -10.20 6.81 27.14
CA ASN A 44 -10.75 6.64 25.79
C ASN A 44 -11.62 7.83 25.37
N THR A 45 -12.37 8.40 26.31
CA THR A 45 -13.22 9.58 26.07
C THR A 45 -12.36 10.84 25.80
N LEU A 46 -11.23 10.99 26.49
CA LEU A 46 -10.33 12.15 26.34
C LEU A 46 -9.37 12.02 25.16
N THR A 47 -9.03 10.79 24.75
CA THR A 47 -8.04 10.49 23.71
C THR A 47 -8.20 11.34 22.43
N PRO A 48 -9.39 11.49 21.82
CA PRO A 48 -9.55 12.30 20.61
C PRO A 48 -9.10 13.75 20.78
N LYS A 49 -9.33 14.34 21.96
CA LYS A 49 -8.91 15.71 22.28
C LYS A 49 -7.40 15.79 22.54
N MET A 50 -6.83 14.75 23.13
CA MET A 50 -5.39 14.69 23.46
C MET A 50 -4.51 14.53 22.23
N ILE A 51 -4.91 13.67 21.29
CA ILE A 51 -4.13 13.46 20.05
C ILE A 51 -4.33 14.59 19.03
N GLY A 52 -5.36 15.41 19.19
CA GLY A 52 -5.64 16.58 18.35
C GLY A 52 -5.84 16.20 16.87
N ASN A 53 -5.14 16.89 15.97
CA ASN A 53 -5.25 16.69 14.52
C ASN A 53 -4.49 15.45 14.00
N ARG A 54 -4.05 14.56 14.90
CA ARG A 54 -3.33 13.33 14.52
C ARG A 54 -4.32 12.22 14.17
N PRO A 55 -3.97 11.35 13.20
CA PRO A 55 -4.88 10.29 12.75
C PRO A 55 -5.05 9.15 13.76
N ASN A 56 -4.09 8.95 14.65
CA ASN A 56 -4.08 7.86 15.61
C ASN A 56 -3.14 8.13 16.79
N THR A 57 -3.29 7.33 17.84
CA THR A 57 -2.44 7.38 19.05
C THR A 57 -0.98 7.01 18.76
N TYR A 58 -0.70 6.17 17.77
CA TYR A 58 0.67 5.76 17.41
C TYR A 58 1.57 6.96 17.02
N THR A 59 1.07 7.83 16.14
CA THR A 59 1.84 9.03 15.75
C THR A 59 2.05 9.99 16.92
N TYR A 60 1.04 10.11 17.79
CA TYR A 60 1.11 10.92 19.00
C TYR A 60 2.14 10.39 20.00
N THR A 61 2.08 9.10 20.34
CA THR A 61 2.99 8.50 21.32
C THR A 61 4.43 8.51 20.85
N LYS A 62 4.68 8.33 19.54
CA LYS A 62 6.02 8.51 18.95
C LYS A 62 6.55 9.94 19.16
N ALA A 63 5.75 10.96 18.87
CA ALA A 63 6.16 12.36 19.09
C ALA A 63 6.44 12.67 20.58
N ILE A 64 5.60 12.17 21.49
CA ILE A 64 5.79 12.35 22.94
C ILE A 64 7.08 11.66 23.41
N ALA A 65 7.37 10.45 22.94
CA ALA A 65 8.58 9.72 23.28
C ALA A 65 9.85 10.42 22.81
N GLU A 66 9.84 11.01 21.61
CA GLU A 66 10.95 11.82 21.10
C GLU A 66 11.23 13.03 22.00
N TYR A 67 10.19 13.72 22.48
CA TYR A 67 10.35 14.85 23.38
C TYR A 67 10.85 14.43 24.76
N LEU A 68 10.37 13.32 25.31
CA LEU A 68 10.89 12.78 26.57
C LEU A 68 12.40 12.47 26.47
N LEU A 69 12.84 11.88 25.36
CA LEU A 69 14.26 11.65 25.11
C LEU A 69 15.06 12.95 24.96
N TYR A 70 14.47 13.96 24.31
CA TYR A 70 15.08 15.28 24.19
C TYR A 70 15.28 15.94 25.55
N GLN A 71 14.34 15.80 26.50
CA GLN A 71 14.48 16.31 27.86
C GLN A 71 15.62 15.65 28.63
N ASN A 72 15.95 14.39 28.30
CA ASN A 72 17.00 13.60 28.97
C ASN A 72 18.28 13.46 28.13
N LYS A 73 18.47 14.29 27.10
CA LYS A 73 19.58 14.19 26.14
C LYS A 73 20.97 14.43 26.77
N GLU A 74 21.03 15.11 27.91
CA GLU A 74 22.30 15.38 28.61
C GLU A 74 22.79 14.14 29.37
N GLU A 75 21.88 13.25 29.77
CA GLU A 75 22.20 12.05 30.54
C GLU A 75 22.52 10.84 29.64
N LEU A 76 22.03 10.86 28.39
CA LEU A 76 22.12 9.74 27.46
C LEU A 76 22.61 10.22 26.08
N PRO A 77 23.59 9.54 25.45
CA PRO A 77 23.96 9.82 24.07
C PRO A 77 22.86 9.32 23.12
N VAL A 78 21.82 10.13 22.91
CA VAL A 78 20.61 9.79 22.14
C VAL A 78 20.69 10.34 20.73
N VAL A 79 20.22 9.53 19.77
CA VAL A 79 19.92 9.97 18.40
C VAL A 79 18.55 9.43 17.98
N ILE A 80 17.78 10.23 17.25
CA ILE A 80 16.44 9.86 16.78
C ILE A 80 16.49 9.50 15.30
N PHE A 81 15.97 8.33 14.96
CA PHE A 81 15.85 7.84 13.60
C PHE A 81 14.38 7.69 13.22
N ARG A 82 13.96 8.30 12.11
CA ARG A 82 12.58 8.36 11.65
C ARG A 82 12.45 7.73 10.25
N PRO A 83 12.16 6.42 10.14
CA PRO A 83 11.85 5.80 8.86
C PRO A 83 10.45 6.16 8.38
N SER A 84 10.27 6.22 7.06
CA SER A 84 8.94 6.22 6.42
C SER A 84 8.34 4.81 6.38
N ILE A 85 7.49 4.51 5.39
CA ILE A 85 6.78 3.22 5.33
C ILE A 85 7.76 2.12 4.96
N VAL A 86 8.16 1.31 5.93
CA VAL A 86 9.10 0.21 5.71
C VAL A 86 8.45 -0.89 4.85
N GLY A 87 9.09 -1.20 3.72
CA GLY A 87 8.72 -2.27 2.80
C GLY A 87 9.71 -3.45 2.85
N ALA A 88 9.60 -4.34 1.87
CA ALA A 88 10.54 -5.45 1.72
C ALA A 88 11.97 -4.96 1.43
N SER A 89 12.94 -5.84 1.66
CA SER A 89 14.33 -5.57 1.33
C SER A 89 14.53 -5.31 -0.16
N TRP A 90 15.47 -4.41 -0.45
CA TRP A 90 15.91 -4.15 -1.81
C TRP A 90 17.00 -5.14 -2.23
N ASN A 91 18.01 -5.35 -1.39
CA ASN A 91 19.17 -6.21 -1.64
C ASN A 91 19.35 -7.27 -0.55
N GLU A 92 19.45 -6.88 0.72
CA GLU A 92 19.84 -7.78 1.82
C GLU A 92 18.67 -8.09 2.77
N PRO A 93 18.55 -9.31 3.33
CA PRO A 93 19.42 -10.46 3.12
C PRO A 93 19.24 -11.12 1.73
N VAL A 94 18.08 -10.94 1.11
CA VAL A 94 17.79 -11.27 -0.29
C VAL A 94 16.73 -10.29 -0.81
N PRO A 95 16.68 -9.96 -2.12
CA PRO A 95 15.65 -9.05 -2.64
C PRO A 95 14.22 -9.53 -2.38
N GLY A 96 13.35 -8.62 -1.93
CA GLY A 96 11.94 -8.91 -1.66
C GLY A 96 11.68 -9.63 -0.33
N TRP A 97 12.69 -9.83 0.51
CA TRP A 97 12.50 -10.43 1.83
C TRP A 97 11.58 -9.57 2.71
N VAL A 98 10.61 -10.23 3.33
CA VAL A 98 9.66 -9.67 4.30
C VAL A 98 9.05 -10.81 5.11
N ASP A 99 8.78 -10.58 6.40
CA ASP A 99 8.41 -11.63 7.36
C ASP A 99 6.98 -11.50 7.93
N ASN A 100 6.25 -10.45 7.56
CA ASN A 100 4.95 -10.14 8.17
C ASN A 100 3.94 -9.54 7.17
N TYR A 101 2.68 -9.42 7.59
CA TYR A 101 1.59 -8.80 6.81
C TYR A 101 1.40 -7.30 7.11
N ASN A 102 2.32 -6.66 7.84
CA ASN A 102 2.12 -5.28 8.30
C ASN A 102 2.25 -4.28 7.14
N GLY A 103 1.46 -3.20 7.23
CA GLY A 103 1.50 -2.08 6.31
C GLY A 103 1.34 -2.50 4.83
N PRO A 104 2.23 -2.06 3.92
CA PRO A 104 2.10 -2.30 2.48
C PRO A 104 2.10 -3.78 2.10
N THR A 105 2.75 -4.64 2.89
CA THR A 105 2.84 -6.08 2.59
C THR A 105 1.46 -6.76 2.60
N GLY A 106 0.65 -6.51 3.63
CA GLY A 106 -0.70 -7.06 3.71
C GLY A 106 -1.63 -6.52 2.64
N LEU A 107 -1.49 -5.24 2.28
CA LEU A 107 -2.25 -4.63 1.20
C LEU A 107 -1.92 -5.28 -0.15
N LEU A 108 -0.63 -5.40 -0.48
CA LEU A 108 -0.18 -6.03 -1.72
C LEU A 108 -0.59 -7.50 -1.79
N ALA A 109 -0.55 -8.24 -0.67
CA ALA A 109 -1.07 -9.61 -0.63
C ALA A 109 -2.57 -9.68 -0.94
N ALA A 110 -3.37 -8.77 -0.36
CA ALA A 110 -4.81 -8.69 -0.63
C ALA A 110 -5.13 -8.24 -2.08
N ILE A 111 -4.31 -7.35 -2.64
CA ILE A 111 -4.37 -6.93 -4.05
C ILE A 111 -4.07 -8.12 -4.97
N GLY A 112 -2.98 -8.86 -4.69
CA GLY A 112 -2.58 -10.04 -5.46
C GLY A 112 -3.61 -11.15 -5.44
N ASN A 113 -4.35 -11.30 -4.34
CA ASN A 113 -5.48 -12.22 -4.25
C ASN A 113 -6.74 -11.73 -5.01
N GLY A 114 -6.81 -10.45 -5.34
CA GLY A 114 -7.99 -9.80 -5.94
C GLY A 114 -9.09 -9.46 -4.95
N LEU A 115 -8.79 -9.49 -3.65
CA LEU A 115 -9.74 -9.15 -2.59
C LEU A 115 -9.75 -7.65 -2.28
N LEU A 116 -8.61 -6.98 -2.43
CA LEU A 116 -8.50 -5.53 -2.32
C LEU A 116 -8.30 -4.92 -3.72
N ARG A 117 -9.35 -4.32 -4.26
CA ARG A 117 -9.38 -3.74 -5.62
C ARG A 117 -9.61 -2.22 -5.67
N VAL A 118 -9.93 -1.59 -4.53
CA VAL A 118 -10.07 -0.14 -4.45
C VAL A 118 -9.61 0.33 -3.07
N MET A 119 -8.94 1.48 -3.03
CA MET A 119 -8.52 2.17 -1.81
C MET A 119 -8.70 3.67 -1.99
N LYS A 120 -8.96 4.40 -0.90
CA LYS A 120 -8.81 5.86 -0.92
C LYS A 120 -7.34 6.21 -0.99
N GLY A 121 -7.00 7.17 -1.83
CA GLY A 121 -5.66 7.70 -1.89
C GLY A 121 -5.47 8.69 -3.02
N ASP A 122 -4.45 9.54 -2.84
CA ASP A 122 -4.00 10.47 -3.87
C ASP A 122 -3.20 9.74 -4.93
N PHE A 123 -3.75 9.57 -6.12
CA PHE A 123 -3.04 8.93 -7.24
C PHE A 123 -1.66 9.55 -7.52
N TYR A 124 -1.51 10.86 -7.30
CA TYR A 124 -0.26 11.59 -7.50
C TYR A 124 0.55 11.81 -6.20
N GLY A 125 -0.02 11.44 -5.06
CA GLY A 125 0.62 11.57 -3.76
C GLY A 125 1.73 10.54 -3.60
N THR A 126 2.75 10.92 -2.84
CA THR A 126 3.92 10.07 -2.56
C THR A 126 3.56 8.99 -1.56
N SER A 127 3.87 7.73 -1.87
CA SER A 127 3.68 6.61 -0.94
C SER A 127 4.79 6.49 0.10
N ASP A 128 5.95 7.09 -0.18
CA ASP A 128 7.15 7.13 0.67
C ASP A 128 7.48 5.77 1.31
N ILE A 129 7.75 4.77 0.45
CA ILE A 129 8.21 3.45 0.89
C ILE A 129 9.73 3.47 1.02
N ILE A 130 10.25 2.90 2.10
CA ILE A 130 11.67 2.68 2.33
C ILE A 130 11.97 1.17 2.47
N PRO A 131 12.93 0.60 1.73
CA PRO A 131 13.35 -0.78 1.94
C PRO A 131 13.93 -1.01 3.35
N VAL A 132 13.63 -2.16 3.95
CA VAL A 132 14.07 -2.47 5.32
C VAL A 132 15.60 -2.50 5.48
N ASP A 133 16.32 -2.94 4.46
CA ASP A 133 17.79 -2.97 4.43
C ASP A 133 18.40 -1.57 4.34
N ILE A 134 17.79 -0.68 3.55
CA ILE A 134 18.19 0.74 3.54
C ILE A 134 18.00 1.38 4.92
N ALA A 135 16.85 1.15 5.56
CA ALA A 135 16.59 1.66 6.90
C ALA A 135 17.61 1.10 7.91
N SER A 136 17.90 -0.20 7.84
CA SER A 136 18.87 -0.87 8.72
C SER A 136 20.29 -0.34 8.52
N ASN A 137 20.73 -0.19 7.27
CA ASN A 137 22.05 0.37 6.94
C ASN A 137 22.20 1.80 7.44
N MET A 138 21.17 2.63 7.24
CA MET A 138 21.18 4.00 7.73
C MET A 138 21.20 4.05 9.26
N MET A 139 20.47 3.17 9.96
CA MET A 139 20.54 3.10 11.43
C MET A 139 21.94 2.81 11.93
N ILE A 140 22.67 1.89 11.29
CA ILE A 140 24.06 1.57 11.65
C ILE A 140 24.96 2.80 11.43
N ALA A 141 24.85 3.46 10.27
CA ALA A 141 25.62 4.65 9.96
C ALA A 141 25.31 5.83 10.90
N VAL A 142 24.05 6.03 11.27
CA VAL A 142 23.61 7.04 12.25
C VAL A 142 24.21 6.77 13.63
N ALA A 143 24.19 5.52 14.08
CA ALA A 143 24.81 5.14 15.34
C ALA A 143 26.32 5.41 15.35
N TRP A 144 27.00 5.13 14.23
CA TRP A 144 28.42 5.43 14.04
C TRP A 144 28.71 6.93 14.08
N ASP A 145 28.00 7.76 13.30
CA ASP A 145 28.23 9.22 13.24
C ASP A 145 28.07 9.85 14.63
N ASN A 146 27.06 9.42 15.39
CA ASN A 146 26.78 9.95 16.71
C ASN A 146 27.86 9.61 17.74
N VAL A 147 28.55 8.47 17.58
CA VAL A 147 29.64 8.07 18.49
C VAL A 147 30.96 8.74 18.11
N VAL A 148 31.26 8.86 16.82
CA VAL A 148 32.53 9.39 16.31
C VAL A 148 32.58 10.92 16.40
N TYR A 149 31.53 11.61 15.94
CA TYR A 149 31.50 13.07 15.83
C TYR A 149 30.66 13.73 16.92
N LYS A 150 30.63 13.11 18.12
CA LYS A 150 29.84 13.50 19.31
C LYS A 150 29.33 14.94 19.25
N SER A 151 28.01 15.10 19.29
CA SER A 151 27.35 16.41 19.29
C SER A 151 26.56 16.58 20.57
N ASP A 152 26.63 17.79 21.16
CA ASP A 152 25.79 18.17 22.30
C ASP A 152 24.33 18.42 21.86
N GLU A 153 24.09 18.54 20.55
CA GLU A 153 22.75 18.63 19.98
C GLU A 153 22.21 17.24 19.65
N LEU A 154 20.99 16.96 20.10
CA LEU A 154 20.26 15.77 19.71
C LEU A 154 19.93 15.86 18.21
N LYS A 155 20.47 14.93 17.43
CA LYS A 155 20.20 14.82 16.00
C LYS A 155 18.97 13.95 15.71
N VAL A 156 18.25 14.35 14.67
CA VAL A 156 17.12 13.60 14.10
C VAL A 156 17.44 13.28 12.65
N TYR A 157 17.22 12.04 12.22
CA TYR A 157 17.45 11.62 10.84
C TYR A 157 16.17 11.12 10.21
N HIS A 158 15.76 11.68 9.08
CA HIS A 158 14.69 11.11 8.25
C HIS A 158 15.25 10.09 7.27
N CYS A 159 14.65 8.89 7.26
CA CYS A 159 14.91 7.86 6.26
C CYS A 159 13.67 7.70 5.38
N THR A 160 13.60 8.56 4.36
CA THR A 160 12.43 8.75 3.49
C THR A 160 12.86 8.72 2.03
N THR A 161 12.00 8.27 1.13
CA THR A 161 12.26 8.32 -0.32
C THR A 161 11.62 9.52 -1.00
N GLY A 162 10.61 10.13 -0.38
CA GLY A 162 9.68 11.01 -1.09
C GLY A 162 10.31 12.18 -1.87
N GLN A 163 11.26 12.90 -1.26
CA GLN A 163 11.89 14.07 -1.90
C GLN A 163 13.15 13.76 -2.69
N MET A 164 13.67 12.53 -2.58
CA MET A 164 14.91 12.12 -3.25
C MET A 164 14.67 11.19 -4.44
N ASN A 165 13.66 10.32 -4.35
CA ASN A 165 13.28 9.35 -5.36
C ASN A 165 11.78 9.05 -5.25
N LYS A 166 10.94 9.95 -5.78
CA LYS A 166 9.48 9.92 -5.60
C LYS A 166 8.86 8.65 -6.19
N PHE A 167 8.06 7.97 -5.37
CA PHE A 167 7.20 6.85 -5.74
C PHE A 167 5.75 7.16 -5.37
N THR A 168 4.83 7.18 -6.33
CA THR A 168 3.43 7.56 -6.10
C THR A 168 2.50 6.38 -5.92
N TRP A 169 1.34 6.60 -5.29
CA TRP A 169 0.29 5.58 -5.18
C TRP A 169 -0.19 5.09 -6.56
N GLY A 170 -0.25 5.95 -7.58
CA GLY A 170 -0.57 5.56 -8.95
C GLY A 170 0.51 4.70 -9.61
N GLN A 171 1.79 4.93 -9.31
CA GLN A 171 2.87 4.04 -9.74
C GLN A 171 2.77 2.67 -9.05
N MET A 172 2.47 2.65 -7.74
CA MET A 172 2.23 1.42 -7.00
C MET A 172 1.03 0.63 -7.57
N GLU A 173 -0.07 1.31 -7.88
CA GLU A 173 -1.25 0.70 -8.53
C GLU A 173 -0.84 -0.05 -9.80
N ARG A 174 -0.18 0.66 -10.72
CA ARG A 174 0.22 0.13 -12.01
C ARG A 174 1.22 -1.03 -11.87
N MET A 175 2.28 -0.83 -11.08
CA MET A 175 3.34 -1.83 -10.93
C MET A 175 2.86 -3.08 -10.19
N SER A 176 2.01 -2.93 -9.17
CA SER A 176 1.42 -4.09 -8.47
C SER A 176 0.45 -4.85 -9.38
N HIS A 177 -0.38 -4.15 -10.16
CA HIS A 177 -1.22 -4.79 -11.18
C HIS A 177 -0.37 -5.56 -12.20
N GLU A 178 0.62 -4.94 -12.82
CA GLU A 178 1.51 -5.58 -13.78
C GLU A 178 2.20 -6.82 -13.18
N CYS A 179 2.69 -6.71 -11.94
CA CYS A 179 3.37 -7.82 -11.28
C CYS A 179 2.43 -8.99 -10.99
N PHE A 180 1.25 -8.76 -10.41
CA PHE A 180 0.32 -9.85 -10.10
C PHE A 180 -0.39 -10.41 -11.34
N MET A 181 -0.42 -9.69 -12.45
CA MET A 181 -0.85 -10.24 -13.73
C MET A 181 0.21 -11.15 -14.37
N LYS A 182 1.50 -10.80 -14.21
CA LYS A 182 2.65 -11.60 -14.68
C LYS A 182 2.92 -12.81 -13.77
N ASN A 183 2.82 -12.60 -12.46
CA ASN A 183 3.18 -13.52 -11.39
C ASN A 183 2.02 -13.65 -10.37
N PRO A 184 0.83 -14.16 -10.77
CA PRO A 184 -0.34 -14.23 -9.90
C PRO A 184 -0.12 -15.16 -8.72
N VAL A 185 -0.69 -14.85 -7.56
CA VAL A 185 -0.70 -15.73 -6.37
C VAL A 185 -1.50 -17.02 -6.66
N ASN A 186 -1.15 -18.12 -6.00
CA ASN A 186 -1.75 -19.44 -6.26
C ASN A 186 -3.22 -19.46 -5.81
N THR A 187 -3.55 -18.68 -4.78
CA THR A 187 -4.90 -18.57 -4.18
C THR A 187 -5.75 -17.44 -4.77
N VAL A 188 -5.46 -16.97 -5.99
CA VAL A 188 -6.15 -15.83 -6.62
C VAL A 188 -7.68 -16.04 -6.64
N ALA A 189 -8.41 -15.24 -5.85
CA ALA A 189 -9.86 -15.32 -5.79
C ALA A 189 -10.50 -14.58 -6.97
N ARG A 190 -9.93 -13.44 -7.35
CA ARG A 190 -10.41 -12.58 -8.45
C ARG A 190 -9.24 -11.95 -9.19
N ILE A 191 -9.50 -11.47 -10.41
CA ILE A 191 -8.48 -10.78 -11.21
C ILE A 191 -7.99 -9.55 -10.43
N PRO A 192 -6.68 -9.46 -10.13
CA PRO A 192 -6.09 -8.27 -9.50
C PRO A 192 -6.38 -7.05 -10.36
N ASN A 193 -6.91 -5.99 -9.74
CA ASN A 193 -7.21 -4.73 -10.42
C ASN A 193 -7.28 -3.61 -9.36
N PRO A 194 -6.14 -3.29 -8.73
CA PRO A 194 -6.08 -2.24 -7.71
C PRO A 194 -6.44 -0.89 -8.32
N ARG A 195 -7.06 -0.02 -7.51
CA ARG A 195 -7.41 1.36 -7.87
C ARG A 195 -7.29 2.28 -6.67
N PHE A 196 -6.60 3.40 -6.83
CA PHE A 196 -6.58 4.50 -5.87
C PHE A 196 -7.48 5.63 -6.35
N THR A 197 -8.30 6.17 -5.46
CA THR A 197 -9.13 7.33 -5.78
C THR A 197 -9.27 8.28 -4.60
N LYS A 198 -9.25 9.58 -4.89
CA LYS A 198 -9.60 10.64 -3.92
C LYS A 198 -11.10 10.83 -3.76
N SER A 199 -11.89 10.42 -4.75
CA SER A 199 -13.33 10.69 -4.74
C SER A 199 -14.02 9.75 -3.76
N TYR A 200 -14.58 10.31 -2.68
CA TYR A 200 -15.34 9.54 -1.70
C TYR A 200 -16.53 8.81 -2.34
N VAL A 201 -17.33 9.52 -3.15
CA VAL A 201 -18.52 8.92 -3.79
C VAL A 201 -18.12 7.77 -4.72
N TRP A 202 -17.08 7.97 -5.54
CA TRP A 202 -16.61 6.92 -6.44
C TRP A 202 -15.98 5.74 -5.70
N HIS A 203 -15.29 6.01 -4.59
CA HIS A 203 -14.77 4.99 -3.70
C HIS A 203 -15.89 4.10 -3.16
N GLU A 204 -16.97 4.67 -2.60
CA GLU A 204 -18.09 3.90 -2.04
C GLU A 204 -18.81 3.06 -3.11
N VAL A 205 -18.99 3.61 -4.31
CA VAL A 205 -19.52 2.86 -5.46
C VAL A 205 -18.60 1.69 -5.80
N CYS A 206 -17.29 1.92 -5.90
CA CYS A 206 -16.32 0.85 -6.14
C CYS A 206 -16.33 -0.19 -5.02
N VAL A 207 -16.39 0.20 -3.74
CA VAL A 207 -16.44 -0.73 -2.60
C VAL A 207 -17.68 -1.63 -2.70
N LEU A 208 -18.84 -1.07 -3.03
CA LEU A 208 -20.07 -1.85 -3.22
C LEU A 208 -19.90 -2.93 -4.29
N PHE A 209 -19.43 -2.56 -5.48
CA PHE A 209 -19.35 -3.47 -6.63
C PHE A 209 -18.10 -4.36 -6.65
N ASP A 210 -16.98 -3.91 -6.07
CA ASP A 210 -15.74 -4.66 -6.06
C ASP A 210 -15.49 -5.42 -4.77
N HIS A 211 -16.03 -5.03 -3.61
CA HIS A 211 -15.76 -5.74 -2.36
C HIS A 211 -17.01 -6.38 -1.79
N VAL A 212 -18.06 -5.58 -1.54
CA VAL A 212 -19.26 -6.03 -0.81
C VAL A 212 -20.07 -7.04 -1.59
N LEU A 213 -20.59 -6.66 -2.77
CA LEU A 213 -21.42 -7.57 -3.58
C LEU A 213 -20.69 -8.86 -3.94
N PRO A 214 -19.43 -8.83 -4.42
CA PRO A 214 -18.69 -10.07 -4.71
C PRO A 214 -18.48 -10.94 -3.49
N ALA A 215 -18.23 -10.37 -2.30
CA ALA A 215 -18.04 -11.17 -1.08
C ALA A 215 -19.30 -11.94 -0.70
N TYR A 216 -20.47 -11.31 -0.73
CA TYR A 216 -21.74 -12.00 -0.47
C TYR A 216 -22.04 -13.08 -1.54
N LEU A 217 -21.77 -12.80 -2.81
CA LEU A 217 -21.92 -13.80 -3.88
C LEU A 217 -20.99 -15.00 -3.67
N MET A 218 -19.73 -14.76 -3.31
CA MET A 218 -18.77 -15.83 -3.03
C MET A 218 -19.16 -16.64 -1.80
N ASP A 219 -19.64 -15.99 -0.75
CA ASP A 219 -20.14 -16.67 0.45
C ASP A 219 -21.41 -17.48 0.19
N MET A 220 -22.32 -16.97 -0.64
CA MET A 220 -23.48 -17.73 -1.12
C MET A 220 -23.04 -18.99 -1.89
N MET A 221 -22.09 -18.86 -2.82
CA MET A 221 -21.56 -20.01 -3.57
C MET A 221 -20.87 -21.04 -2.66
N MET A 222 -20.13 -20.59 -1.64
CA MET A 222 -19.56 -21.48 -0.63
C MET A 222 -20.65 -22.21 0.14
N TRP A 223 -21.66 -21.50 0.63
CA TRP A 223 -22.77 -22.06 1.38
C TRP A 223 -23.54 -23.11 0.57
N VAL A 224 -23.90 -22.81 -0.68
CA VAL A 224 -24.56 -23.76 -1.59
C VAL A 224 -23.69 -24.98 -1.87
N SER A 225 -22.36 -24.82 -1.86
CA SER A 225 -21.41 -25.92 -2.02
C SER A 225 -21.11 -26.68 -0.71
N GLY A 226 -21.87 -26.44 0.36
CA GLY A 226 -21.69 -27.07 1.67
C GLY A 226 -20.45 -26.58 2.44
N LYS A 227 -19.82 -25.48 2.01
CA LYS A 227 -18.64 -24.88 2.66
C LYS A 227 -19.05 -23.72 3.55
N ARG A 228 -18.24 -23.45 4.57
CA ARG A 228 -18.44 -22.31 5.48
C ARG A 228 -18.15 -20.98 4.78
N PRO A 229 -19.07 -20.00 4.77
CA PRO A 229 -18.82 -18.63 4.32
C PRO A 229 -17.67 -17.94 5.08
N ILE A 230 -16.78 -17.26 4.36
CA ILE A 230 -15.61 -16.55 4.92
C ILE A 230 -15.33 -15.17 4.30
N PHE A 231 -15.78 -14.89 3.09
CA PHE A 231 -15.35 -13.73 2.31
C PHE A 231 -15.86 -12.41 2.89
N VAL A 232 -17.08 -12.35 3.42
CA VAL A 232 -17.59 -11.14 4.09
C VAL A 232 -16.73 -10.80 5.31
N LYS A 233 -16.34 -11.81 6.11
CA LYS A 233 -15.46 -11.62 7.28
C LYS A 233 -14.07 -11.14 6.88
N ILE A 234 -13.53 -11.63 5.76
CA ILE A 234 -12.25 -11.18 5.22
C ILE A 234 -12.36 -9.71 4.79
N GLN A 235 -13.43 -9.34 4.06
CA GLN A 235 -13.66 -7.96 3.65
C GLN A 235 -13.84 -7.01 4.84
N ASP A 236 -14.53 -7.41 5.91
CA ASP A 236 -14.66 -6.60 7.12
C ASP A 236 -13.30 -6.31 7.78
N LYS A 237 -12.41 -7.31 7.81
CA LYS A 237 -11.03 -7.13 8.31
C LYS A 237 -10.23 -6.20 7.41
N LEU A 238 -10.31 -6.39 6.09
CA LEU A 238 -9.61 -5.54 5.12
C LEU A 238 -10.08 -4.09 5.20
N ARG A 239 -11.39 -3.85 5.29
CA ARG A 239 -11.95 -2.49 5.42
C ARG A 239 -11.42 -1.78 6.66
N LYS A 240 -11.35 -2.46 7.80
CA LYS A 240 -10.78 -1.89 9.05
C LYS A 240 -9.29 -1.57 8.88
N ALA A 241 -8.51 -2.49 8.30
CA ALA A 241 -7.09 -2.28 8.07
C ALA A 241 -6.82 -1.10 7.13
N VAL A 242 -7.49 -1.07 5.96
CA VAL A 242 -7.38 0.03 4.98
C VAL A 242 -7.84 1.37 5.56
N GLY A 243 -8.94 1.39 6.32
CA GLY A 243 -9.44 2.62 6.93
C GLY A 243 -8.44 3.29 7.86
N SER A 244 -7.56 2.52 8.52
CA SER A 244 -6.49 3.08 9.37
C SER A 244 -5.39 3.82 8.57
N LEU A 245 -5.36 3.60 7.25
CA LEU A 245 -4.39 4.18 6.33
C LEU A 245 -4.94 5.35 5.51
N ASP A 246 -6.27 5.57 5.52
CA ASP A 246 -6.95 6.62 4.73
C ASP A 246 -6.30 8.01 4.91
N TYR A 247 -5.85 8.34 6.12
CA TYR A 247 -5.17 9.61 6.37
C TYR A 247 -3.82 9.70 5.66
N PHE A 248 -3.03 8.62 5.66
CA PHE A 248 -1.69 8.60 5.06
C PHE A 248 -1.71 8.48 3.54
N THR A 249 -2.70 7.78 2.98
CA THR A 249 -2.81 7.63 1.52
C THR A 249 -3.39 8.86 0.84
N GLN A 250 -4.12 9.71 1.55
CA GLN A 250 -4.77 10.92 1.00
C GLN A 250 -3.97 12.21 1.22
N ASN A 251 -2.94 12.19 2.06
CA ASN A 251 -2.10 13.34 2.36
C ASN A 251 -0.64 13.09 1.91
N GLU A 252 0.12 14.16 1.76
CA GLU A 252 1.53 14.12 1.38
C GLU A 252 2.33 15.09 2.27
N TRP A 253 3.55 14.67 2.62
CA TRP A 253 4.46 15.39 3.50
C TRP A 253 5.79 15.68 2.80
N VAL A 254 6.42 16.77 3.23
CA VAL A 254 7.75 17.17 2.76
C VAL A 254 8.72 17.04 3.93
N PHE A 255 9.59 16.03 3.86
CA PHE A 255 10.62 15.77 4.84
C PHE A 255 11.92 16.45 4.43
N SER A 256 12.57 17.15 5.38
CA SER A 256 13.97 17.56 5.22
C SER A 256 14.88 16.34 5.33
N ASN A 257 15.92 16.26 4.49
CA ASN A 257 16.89 15.16 4.47
C ASN A 257 18.34 15.66 4.62
N LYS A 258 18.54 16.82 5.24
CA LYS A 258 19.86 17.46 5.34
C LYS A 258 20.86 16.58 6.11
N ASN A 259 20.46 16.03 7.25
CA ASN A 259 21.32 15.18 8.06
C ASN A 259 21.67 13.87 7.35
N LEU A 260 20.80 13.36 6.48
CA LEU A 260 21.09 12.21 5.62
C LEU A 260 22.20 12.53 4.61
N ASP A 261 22.10 13.67 3.92
CA ASP A 261 23.11 14.11 2.95
C ASP A 261 24.46 14.36 3.66
N ASP A 262 24.45 15.02 4.82
CA ASP A 262 25.64 15.25 5.63
C ASP A 262 26.27 13.93 6.11
N LEU A 263 25.46 12.94 6.48
CA LEU A 263 25.93 11.61 6.88
C LEU A 263 26.62 10.89 5.72
N LEU A 264 26.00 10.87 4.53
CA LEU A 264 26.62 10.29 3.34
C LEU A 264 27.97 10.95 3.05
N ASN A 265 28.06 12.28 3.14
CA ASN A 265 29.27 13.03 2.84
C ASN A 265 30.45 12.67 3.74
N LYS A 266 30.21 12.27 4.99
CA LYS A 266 31.25 11.85 5.95
C LYS A 266 31.76 10.43 5.73
N MET A 267 30.94 9.57 5.12
CA MET A 267 31.30 8.16 4.92
C MET A 267 32.33 7.98 3.80
N THR A 268 33.24 7.04 3.99
CA THR A 268 34.19 6.60 2.96
C THR A 268 33.44 5.94 1.79
N PRO A 269 34.03 5.89 0.58
CA PRO A 269 33.43 5.15 -0.55
C PRO A 269 33.14 3.69 -0.23
N GLU A 270 34.01 3.05 0.55
CA GLU A 270 33.89 1.67 1.02
C GLU A 270 32.67 1.52 1.95
N ASP A 271 32.53 2.40 2.94
CA ASP A 271 31.40 2.37 3.87
C ASP A 271 30.07 2.67 3.18
N ARG A 272 30.05 3.60 2.20
CA ARG A 272 28.84 3.88 1.40
C ARG A 272 28.39 2.67 0.59
N LYS A 273 29.32 1.80 0.19
CA LYS A 273 29.02 0.57 -0.52
C LYS A 273 28.49 -0.50 0.44
N THR A 274 29.12 -0.66 1.59
CA THR A 274 28.75 -1.67 2.61
C THR A 274 27.43 -1.32 3.28
N PHE A 275 27.29 -0.10 3.77
CA PHE A 275 26.09 0.42 4.42
C PHE A 275 25.32 1.34 3.46
N ASN A 276 24.93 0.80 2.30
CA ASN A 276 24.24 1.61 1.31
C ASN A 276 22.81 1.97 1.78
N PHE A 277 22.55 3.27 1.90
CA PHE A 277 21.22 3.83 2.12
C PHE A 277 20.88 4.97 1.13
N ASN A 278 21.55 5.01 -0.03
CA ASN A 278 21.26 5.98 -1.08
C ASN A 278 20.00 5.57 -1.87
N VAL A 279 18.86 6.13 -1.48
CA VAL A 279 17.55 5.82 -2.08
C VAL A 279 17.42 6.22 -3.56
N LYS A 280 18.27 7.12 -4.07
CA LYS A 280 18.26 7.52 -5.50
C LYS A 280 18.62 6.37 -6.44
N SER A 281 19.28 5.35 -5.92
CA SER A 281 19.68 4.15 -6.67
C SER A 281 18.57 3.10 -6.83
N ILE A 282 17.44 3.27 -6.12
CA ILE A 282 16.31 2.35 -6.21
C ILE A 282 15.60 2.50 -7.56
N HIS A 283 15.55 1.41 -8.32
CA HIS A 283 14.72 1.31 -9.51
C HIS A 283 13.36 0.67 -9.14
N TRP A 284 12.32 1.51 -9.07
CA TRP A 284 11.00 1.12 -8.56
C TRP A 284 10.35 -0.09 -9.26
N PRO A 285 10.39 -0.24 -10.60
CA PRO A 285 9.81 -1.41 -11.26
C PRO A 285 10.41 -2.74 -10.80
N THR A 286 11.75 -2.81 -10.69
CA THR A 286 12.44 -4.03 -10.25
C THR A 286 12.26 -4.26 -8.75
N TYR A 287 12.25 -3.18 -7.95
CA TYR A 287 11.95 -3.28 -6.52
C TYR A 287 10.54 -3.85 -6.28
N MET A 288 9.53 -3.31 -6.97
CA MET A 288 8.15 -3.77 -6.85
C MET A 288 7.95 -5.20 -7.34
N GLU A 289 8.64 -5.62 -8.41
CA GLU A 289 8.60 -7.02 -8.86
C GLU A 289 9.18 -7.96 -7.81
N SER A 290 10.38 -7.64 -7.27
CA SER A 290 11.00 -8.40 -6.18
C SER A 290 10.10 -8.44 -4.94
N TYR A 291 9.49 -7.32 -4.56
CA TYR A 291 8.60 -7.23 -3.41
C TYR A 291 7.37 -8.13 -3.61
N CYS A 292 6.67 -8.04 -4.73
CA CYS A 292 5.49 -8.88 -4.99
C CYS A 292 5.83 -10.38 -5.03
N LEU A 293 6.98 -10.76 -5.61
CA LEU A 293 7.48 -12.14 -5.57
C LEU A 293 7.88 -12.56 -4.15
N GLY A 294 8.45 -11.65 -3.38
CA GLY A 294 8.77 -11.82 -1.97
C GLY A 294 7.54 -12.11 -1.12
N ILE A 295 6.44 -11.39 -1.35
CA ILE A 295 5.15 -11.66 -0.70
C ILE A 295 4.69 -13.08 -0.98
N LYS A 296 4.77 -13.52 -2.23
CA LYS A 296 4.43 -14.91 -2.58
C LYS A 296 5.28 -15.90 -1.78
N ARG A 297 6.59 -15.71 -1.79
CA ARG A 297 7.54 -16.66 -1.22
C ARG A 297 7.54 -16.68 0.31
N PHE A 298 7.62 -15.53 0.95
CA PHE A 298 7.90 -15.43 2.38
C PHE A 298 6.64 -15.27 3.23
N VAL A 299 5.61 -14.61 2.69
CA VAL A 299 4.39 -14.26 3.43
C VAL A 299 3.27 -15.25 3.15
N LEU A 300 3.01 -15.54 1.87
CA LEU A 300 2.02 -16.55 1.44
C LEU A 300 2.58 -17.97 1.45
N ARG A 301 3.91 -18.13 1.58
CA ARG A 301 4.62 -19.42 1.57
C ARG A 301 4.32 -20.26 0.32
N GLU A 302 4.16 -19.60 -0.82
CA GLU A 302 3.92 -20.24 -2.11
C GLU A 302 5.24 -20.54 -2.83
N GLU A 303 5.34 -21.73 -3.42
CA GLU A 303 6.48 -22.07 -4.26
C GLU A 303 6.37 -21.45 -5.66
N LEU A 304 7.48 -20.91 -6.16
CA LEU A 304 7.54 -20.33 -7.52
C LEU A 304 7.42 -21.39 -8.62
N SER A 305 7.65 -22.66 -8.31
CA SER A 305 7.42 -23.81 -9.20
C SER A 305 5.96 -23.90 -9.66
N GLU A 306 5.01 -23.43 -8.85
CA GLU A 306 3.57 -23.50 -9.11
C GLU A 306 3.03 -22.34 -9.95
N LEU A 307 3.88 -21.41 -10.38
CA LEU A 307 3.48 -20.20 -11.09
C LEU A 307 2.71 -20.49 -12.39
N SER A 308 3.00 -21.62 -13.04
CA SER A 308 2.27 -22.09 -14.23
C SER A 308 0.79 -22.38 -13.92
N LYS A 309 0.51 -23.08 -12.80
CA LYS A 309 -0.85 -23.37 -12.32
C LYS A 309 -1.59 -22.08 -11.93
N ALA A 310 -0.90 -21.17 -11.24
CA ALA A 310 -1.47 -19.88 -10.86
C ALA A 310 -1.87 -19.05 -12.10
N ARG A 311 -1.02 -19.01 -13.13
CA ARG A 311 -1.33 -18.36 -14.42
C ARG A 311 -2.52 -19.01 -15.14
N GLN A 312 -2.65 -20.33 -15.09
CA GLN A 312 -3.82 -21.03 -15.66
C GLN A 312 -5.12 -20.66 -14.92
N THR A 313 -5.07 -20.56 -13.59
CA THR A 313 -6.19 -20.12 -12.76
C THR A 313 -6.61 -18.69 -13.10
N LEU A 314 -5.64 -17.76 -13.20
CA LEU A 314 -5.91 -16.39 -13.64
C LEU A 314 -6.51 -16.33 -15.05
N LYS A 315 -5.98 -17.09 -16.01
CA LYS A 315 -6.54 -17.18 -17.38
C LYS A 315 -7.96 -17.73 -17.40
N ARG A 316 -8.32 -18.65 -16.50
CA ARG A 316 -9.69 -19.14 -16.35
C ARG A 316 -10.60 -18.02 -15.84
N LEU A 317 -10.17 -17.27 -14.81
CA LEU A 317 -10.92 -16.13 -14.29
C LEU A 317 -11.14 -15.05 -15.36
N GLN A 318 -10.11 -14.75 -16.17
CA GLN A 318 -10.22 -13.82 -17.30
C GLN A 318 -11.26 -14.28 -18.34
N ARG A 319 -11.28 -15.56 -18.70
CA ARG A 319 -12.28 -16.13 -19.62
C ARG A 319 -13.69 -16.06 -19.04
N ILE A 320 -13.86 -16.37 -17.76
CA ILE A 320 -15.14 -16.24 -17.06
C ILE A 320 -15.60 -14.78 -17.06
N ASN A 321 -14.73 -13.85 -16.68
CA ASN A 321 -15.04 -12.42 -16.66
C ASN A 321 -15.44 -11.91 -18.06
N PHE A 322 -14.72 -12.33 -19.10
CA PHE A 322 -15.08 -12.01 -20.48
C PHE A 322 -16.46 -12.56 -20.85
N ALA A 323 -16.74 -13.84 -20.56
CA ALA A 323 -18.04 -14.45 -20.84
C ALA A 323 -19.20 -13.77 -20.09
N VAL A 324 -19.00 -13.43 -18.82
CA VAL A 324 -19.98 -12.69 -18.01
C VAL A 324 -20.23 -11.30 -18.60
N ASN A 325 -19.18 -10.57 -18.99
CA ASN A 325 -19.32 -9.24 -19.60
C ASN A 325 -20.05 -9.31 -20.95
N VAL A 326 -19.75 -10.31 -21.79
CA VAL A 326 -20.49 -10.53 -23.04
C VAL A 326 -21.95 -10.85 -22.78
N PHE A 327 -22.24 -11.72 -21.80
CA PHE A 327 -23.61 -12.06 -21.41
C PHE A 327 -24.38 -10.82 -20.90
N LEU A 328 -23.78 -10.04 -19.99
CA LEU A 328 -24.38 -8.81 -19.47
C LEU A 328 -24.62 -7.79 -20.58
N PHE A 329 -23.65 -7.62 -21.49
CA PHE A 329 -23.80 -6.75 -22.65
C PHE A 329 -24.99 -7.17 -23.52
N ILE A 330 -25.11 -8.47 -23.85
CA ILE A 330 -26.23 -9.00 -24.63
C ILE A 330 -27.56 -8.81 -23.88
N ALA A 331 -27.59 -9.05 -22.57
CA ALA A 331 -28.80 -8.90 -21.75
C ALA A 331 -29.28 -7.44 -21.72
N VAL A 332 -28.36 -6.50 -21.45
CA VAL A 332 -28.66 -5.05 -21.47
C VAL A 332 -29.10 -4.62 -22.87
N TRP A 333 -28.40 -5.05 -23.92
CA TRP A 333 -28.75 -4.75 -25.31
C TRP A 333 -30.16 -5.24 -25.67
N ARG A 334 -30.53 -6.47 -25.28
CA ARG A 334 -31.88 -7.02 -25.48
C ARG A 334 -32.94 -6.21 -24.72
N LEU A 335 -32.67 -5.83 -23.48
CA LEU A 335 -33.58 -4.99 -22.70
C LEU A 335 -33.78 -3.62 -23.37
N LEU A 336 -32.71 -2.99 -23.85
CA LEU A 336 -32.75 -1.70 -24.53
C LEU A 336 -33.55 -1.75 -25.84
N ILE A 337 -33.32 -2.74 -26.72
CA ILE A 337 -34.09 -2.92 -27.96
C ILE A 337 -35.58 -3.15 -27.67
N ASN A 338 -35.89 -3.88 -26.60
CA ASN A 338 -37.27 -4.16 -26.22
C ASN A 338 -37.98 -2.92 -25.68
N ARG A 339 -37.26 -1.99 -25.04
CA ARG A 339 -37.85 -0.80 -24.39
C ARG A 339 -37.74 0.50 -25.20
N VAL A 340 -36.78 0.59 -26.12
CA VAL A 340 -36.48 1.83 -26.86
C VAL A 340 -36.69 1.61 -28.36
N ALA A 341 -37.72 2.23 -28.93
CA ALA A 341 -38.08 2.10 -30.33
C ALA A 341 -36.94 2.52 -31.28
N VAL A 342 -36.21 3.59 -30.96
CA VAL A 342 -35.06 4.06 -31.74
C VAL A 342 -33.94 3.01 -31.80
N ALA A 343 -33.62 2.39 -30.66
CA ALA A 343 -32.60 1.32 -30.60
C ALA A 343 -33.01 0.11 -31.43
N ARG A 344 -34.30 -0.26 -31.41
CA ARG A 344 -34.86 -1.34 -32.24
C ARG A 344 -34.75 -1.04 -33.73
N THR A 345 -35.11 0.17 -34.14
CA THR A 345 -35.03 0.59 -35.56
C THR A 345 -33.59 0.61 -36.05
N LEU A 346 -32.67 1.17 -35.25
CA LEU A 346 -31.24 1.19 -35.55
C LEU A 346 -30.67 -0.23 -35.66
N TRP A 347 -31.03 -1.12 -34.74
CA TRP A 347 -30.59 -2.52 -34.76
C TRP A 347 -31.08 -3.27 -36.00
N ASN A 348 -32.36 -3.14 -36.35
CA ASN A 348 -32.92 -3.76 -37.55
C ASN A 348 -32.27 -3.22 -38.83
N PHE A 349 -31.95 -1.92 -38.87
CA PHE A 349 -31.21 -1.30 -39.97
C PHE A 349 -29.79 -1.89 -40.09
N LEU A 350 -29.04 -1.97 -38.99
CA LEU A 350 -27.69 -2.53 -38.95
C LEU A 350 -27.66 -4.02 -39.31
N LEU A 351 -28.58 -4.82 -38.77
CA LEU A 351 -28.74 -6.24 -39.13
C LEU A 351 -29.08 -6.40 -40.60
N GLY A 352 -29.99 -5.58 -41.13
CA GLY A 352 -30.35 -5.60 -42.55
C GLY A 352 -29.15 -5.29 -43.44
N TRP A 353 -28.31 -4.35 -43.03
CA TRP A 353 -27.08 -4.00 -43.75
C TRP A 353 -26.03 -5.12 -43.68
N ALA A 354 -25.80 -5.68 -42.49
CA ALA A 354 -24.89 -6.81 -42.29
C ALA A 354 -25.30 -8.06 -43.10
N ILE A 355 -26.60 -8.39 -43.14
CA ILE A 355 -27.13 -9.49 -43.95
C ILE A 355 -26.91 -9.23 -45.45
N ARG A 356 -27.09 -7.98 -45.91
CA ARG A 356 -26.81 -7.63 -47.32
C ARG A 356 -25.33 -7.77 -47.67
N ILE A 357 -24.43 -7.36 -46.77
CA ILE A 357 -22.99 -7.56 -46.96
C ILE A 357 -22.64 -9.03 -46.96
N PHE A 358 -23.11 -9.80 -45.98
CA PHE A 358 -22.86 -11.24 -45.91
C PHE A 358 -23.36 -11.98 -47.15
N LYS A 359 -24.53 -11.61 -47.68
CA LYS A 359 -25.06 -12.17 -48.94
C LYS A 359 -24.24 -11.77 -50.18
N ARG A 360 -23.49 -10.67 -50.12
CA ARG A 360 -22.61 -10.19 -51.20
C ARG A 360 -21.16 -10.64 -51.05
N MET A 361 -20.78 -11.22 -49.91
CA MET A 361 -19.45 -11.82 -49.76
C MET A 361 -19.35 -13.05 -50.67
N PRO A 362 -18.33 -13.14 -51.53
CA PRO A 362 -18.14 -14.30 -52.39
C PRO A 362 -17.99 -15.55 -51.51
N LYS A 363 -18.78 -16.59 -51.80
CA LYS A 363 -18.60 -17.90 -51.16
C LYS A 363 -17.22 -18.40 -51.54
N VAL A 364 -16.30 -18.47 -50.58
CA VAL A 364 -15.00 -19.12 -50.78
C VAL A 364 -15.29 -20.56 -51.19
N ALA A 365 -14.93 -20.90 -52.42
CA ALA A 365 -15.07 -22.25 -52.95
C ALA A 365 -14.29 -23.20 -52.02
N LYS A 366 -14.96 -24.21 -51.48
CA LYS A 366 -14.25 -25.35 -50.88
C LYS A 366 -13.51 -26.05 -52.02
N SER A 367 -12.19 -26.00 -52.01
CA SER A 367 -11.39 -26.89 -52.85
C SER A 367 -11.62 -28.31 -52.34
N SER A 368 -12.17 -29.15 -53.20
CA SER A 368 -12.27 -30.61 -53.07
C SER A 368 -10.89 -31.24 -52.94
#